data_AF-A0A2U1F3S1-F1
#
_entry.id   AF-A0A2U1F3S1-F1
#
_cell.length_a   1.000
_cell.length_b   1.000
_cell.length_c   1.000
_cell.angle_alpha   90.00
_cell.angle_beta   90.00
_cell.angle_gamma   90.00
#
_symmetry.space_group_name_H-M   'P 1'
#
loop_
_entity.id
_entity.type
_entity.pdbx_description
1 polymer ?
#
loop_
_entity_poly.entity_id
_entity_poly.type
_entity_poly.pdbx_seq_one_letter_code
_entity_poly.pdbx_strand_id
1 'polypeptide(L)' 'MDSTTDSRRRVVDHAGVGIGRAGDDGWVTDFAGVRIGRVLDDGIVEDFSHVHIGMLDGAPRHAAAA' A
#
# COMPACT_ATOMS: atom_id res chain seq x y z
N MET A 1 14.12 -11.04 13.01
CA MET A 1 13.53 -10.35 11.85
C MET A 1 12.31 -11.15 11.46
N ASP A 2 11.11 -10.78 11.93
CA ASP A 2 9.90 -11.52 11.58
C ASP A 2 9.58 -11.28 10.10
N SER A 3 9.43 -12.35 9.34
CA SER A 3 9.13 -12.28 7.91
C SER A 3 7.65 -11.95 7.62
N THR A 4 6.86 -11.61 8.64
CA THR A 4 5.42 -11.33 8.52
C THR A 4 5.15 -9.84 8.29
N THR A 5 6.04 -8.96 8.72
CA THR A 5 5.83 -7.52 8.57
C THR A 5 6.20 -6.98 7.18
N ASP A 6 7.10 -7.64 6.43
CA ASP A 6 7.47 -7.19 5.08
C ASP A 6 6.32 -7.33 4.07
N SER A 7 5.53 -8.41 4.17
CA SER A 7 4.41 -8.65 3.25
C SER A 7 3.28 -7.62 3.39
N ARG A 8 3.09 -7.04 4.58
CA ARG A 8 2.05 -6.01 4.83
C ARG A 8 2.42 -4.62 4.33
N ARG A 9 3.67 -4.39 3.96
CA ARG A 9 4.16 -3.08 3.52
C ARG A 9 4.16 -2.91 1.99
N ARG A 10 3.82 -3.95 1.24
CA ARG A 10 3.72 -3.84 -0.22
C ARG A 10 2.46 -3.06 -0.57
N VAL A 11 2.58 -2.12 -1.50
CA VAL A 11 1.44 -1.37 -2.04
C VAL A 11 1.13 -1.88 -3.43
N VAL A 12 -0.14 -2.17 -3.68
CA VAL A 12 -0.67 -2.61 -4.98
C VAL A 12 -1.68 -1.62 -5.52
N ASP A 13 -1.79 -1.53 -6.83
CA ASP A 13 -2.86 -0.78 -7.51
C ASP A 13 -4.19 -1.55 -7.50
N HIS A 14 -5.21 -1.01 -8.19
CA HIS A 14 -6.52 -1.67 -8.36
C HIS A 14 -6.47 -3.00 -9.12
N ALA A 15 -5.42 -3.25 -9.89
CA ALA A 15 -5.22 -4.51 -10.61
C ALA A 15 -4.41 -5.54 -9.79
N GLY A 16 -4.00 -5.20 -8.56
CA GLY A 16 -3.14 -6.04 -7.73
C GLY A 16 -1.66 -6.00 -8.13
N VAL A 17 -1.27 -5.06 -8.99
CA VAL A 17 0.12 -4.87 -9.41
C VAL A 17 0.85 -4.07 -8.35
N GLY A 18 2.02 -4.54 -7.94
CA GLY A 18 2.84 -3.81 -6.96
C GLY A 18 3.36 -2.50 -7.55
N ILE A 19 3.05 -1.37 -6.91
CA ILE A 19 3.47 -0.02 -7.33
C ILE A 19 4.47 0.62 -6.37
N GLY A 20 4.64 0.07 -5.17
CA GLY A 20 5.58 0.60 -4.20
C GLY A 20 5.57 -0.13 -2.86
N ARG A 21 6.19 0.50 -1.87
CA ARG A 21 6.21 0.05 -0.48
C ARG A 21 5.90 1.20 0.47
N ALA A 22 5.12 0.90 1.49
CA ALA A 22 4.87 1.78 2.62
C ALA A 22 6.04 1.69 3.62
N GLY A 23 6.52 2.85 4.04
CA GLY A 23 7.44 3.00 5.16
C GLY A 23 6.71 2.98 6.50
N ASP A 24 7.48 2.88 7.58
CA ASP A 24 6.96 2.94 8.96
C ASP A 24 6.43 4.34 9.34
N ASP A 25 6.76 5.35 8.53
CA ASP A 25 6.24 6.71 8.62
C ASP A 25 4.87 6.88 7.92
N GLY A 26 4.33 5.82 7.32
CA GLY A 26 3.06 5.83 6.58
C GLY A 26 3.18 6.39 5.16
N TRP A 27 4.37 6.80 4.71
CA TRP A 27 4.60 7.26 3.34
C TRP A 27 4.85 6.08 2.41
N VAL A 28 4.35 6.18 1.18
CA VAL A 28 4.57 5.21 0.12
C VAL A 28 5.61 5.73 -0.84
N THR A 29 6.57 4.86 -1.11
CA THR A 29 7.68 5.09 -2.04
C THR A 29 7.60 4.07 -3.17
N ASP A 30 7.80 4.52 -4.41
CA ASP A 30 7.94 3.63 -5.55
C ASP A 30 9.28 2.85 -5.51
N PHE A 31 9.51 1.99 -6.50
CA PHE A 31 10.76 1.22 -6.60
C PHE A 31 11.99 2.07 -6.97
N ALA A 32 11.79 3.31 -7.40
CA ALA A 32 12.86 4.27 -7.67
C ALA A 32 13.21 5.13 -6.44
N GLY A 33 12.49 4.98 -5.33
CA GLY A 33 12.68 5.76 -4.10
C GLY A 33 11.96 7.12 -4.11
N VAL A 34 11.04 7.34 -5.03
CA VAL A 34 10.20 8.54 -5.10
C VAL A 34 8.95 8.36 -4.25
N ARG A 35 8.62 9.34 -3.41
CA ARG A 35 7.36 9.33 -2.66
C ARG A 35 6.19 9.56 -3.61
N ILE A 36 5.24 8.63 -3.62
CA ILE A 36 4.08 8.66 -4.52
C ILE A 36 2.75 8.86 -3.78
N GLY A 37 2.74 8.68 -2.46
CA GLY A 37 1.51 8.79 -1.69
C GLY A 37 1.69 8.45 -0.22
N ARG A 38 0.59 8.30 0.49
CA ARG A 38 0.53 7.88 1.91
C ARG A 38 -0.53 6.81 2.11
N VAL A 39 -0.29 5.94 3.07
CA VAL A 39 -1.28 4.99 3.57
C VAL A 39 -2.23 5.70 4.53
N LEU A 40 -3.53 5.45 4.38
CA LEU A 40 -4.58 5.83 5.32
C LEU A 40 -4.82 4.71 6.35
N ASP A 41 -5.55 5.03 7.43
CA ASP A 41 -5.83 4.08 8.52
C ASP A 41 -6.64 2.85 8.07
N ASP A 42 -7.37 2.94 6.96
CA ASP A 42 -8.12 1.85 6.33
C ASP A 42 -7.27 1.01 5.34
N GLY A 43 -6.00 1.37 5.14
CA GLY A 43 -5.05 0.71 4.25
C GLY A 43 -5.05 1.22 2.81
N ILE A 44 -5.92 2.17 2.45
CA ILE A 44 -5.93 2.82 1.13
C ILE A 44 -4.68 3.69 0.99
N VAL A 45 -4.15 3.77 -0.22
CA VAL A 45 -3.06 4.67 -0.58
C VAL A 45 -3.60 5.81 -1.44
N GLU A 46 -3.40 7.04 -0.96
CA GLU A 46 -3.72 8.27 -1.68
C GLU A 46 -2.44 8.97 -2.17
N ASP A 47 -2.53 9.62 -3.33
CA ASP A 47 -1.50 10.53 -3.81
C ASP A 47 -1.56 11.91 -3.11
N PHE A 48 -0.70 12.83 -3.51
CA PHE A 48 -0.67 14.21 -2.97
C PHE A 48 -1.88 15.06 -3.35
N SER A 49 -2.71 14.60 -4.28
CA SER A 49 -3.96 15.24 -4.72
C SER A 49 -5.20 14.58 -4.09
N HIS A 50 -5.02 13.68 -3.11
CA HIS A 50 -6.07 12.88 -2.49
C HIS A 50 -6.80 11.94 -3.45
N VAL A 51 -6.12 11.48 -4.49
CA VAL A 51 -6.63 10.45 -5.41
C VAL A 51 -6.21 9.08 -4.88
N HIS A 52 -7.15 8.15 -4.82
CA HIS A 52 -6.86 6.76 -4.44
C HIS A 52 -6.08 6.05 -5.57
N ILE A 53 -4.84 5.68 -5.30
CA ILE A 53 -3.94 5.05 -6.29
C ILE A 53 -3.66 3.58 -5.98
N GLY A 54 -3.96 3.11 -4.76
CA GLY A 54 -3.69 1.74 -4.38
C GLY A 54 -4.11 1.39 -2.96
N MET A 55 -3.58 0.27 -2.46
CA MET A 55 -3.83 -0.25 -1.11
C MET A 55 -2.66 -1.12 -0.64
N LEU A 56 -2.51 -1.31 0.67
CA LEU A 56 -1.59 -2.31 1.24
C LEU A 56 -2.01 -3.75 0.89
N ASP A 57 -1.07 -4.52 0.35
CA ASP A 57 -1.20 -5.95 0.09
C ASP A 57 -1.41 -6.69 1.42
N GLY A 58 -2.56 -7.33 1.58
CA GLY A 58 -2.95 -8.00 2.82
C GLY A 58 -3.72 -7.12 3.83
N ALA A 59 -4.05 -5.87 3.50
CA ALA A 59 -5.22 -5.24 4.13
C ALA A 59 -6.43 -6.17 3.90
N PRO A 60 -7.39 -6.25 4.84
CA PRO A 60 -8.56 -7.09 4.65
C PRO A 60 -9.32 -6.58 3.42
N ARG A 61 -9.04 -7.18 2.26
CA ARG A 61 -10.01 -7.28 1.17
C ARG A 61 -11.26 -7.78 1.87
N HIS A 62 -12.29 -6.93 2.01
CA HIS A 62 -13.61 -7.37 2.42
C HIS A 62 -13.85 -8.70 1.72
N ALA A 63 -13.93 -9.76 2.52
CA ALA A 63 -13.73 -11.11 2.04
C ALA A 63 -14.69 -11.36 0.88
N ALA A 64 -14.15 -11.39 -0.35
CA ALA A 64 -14.71 -12.18 -1.42
C ALA A 64 -14.42 -13.64 -1.06
N ALA A 65 -15.17 -14.14 -0.09
CA ALA A 65 -15.33 -15.53 0.23
C ALA A 65 -16.84 -15.80 0.15
N ALA A 66 -17.28 -16.23 -1.03
CA ALA A 66 -18.57 -16.86 -1.27
C ALA A 66 -18.30 -18.13 -2.07
#